data_AF-A0A7X9DHH1-F1
#
_entry.id   AF-A0A7X9DHH1-F1
#
_cell.length_a   1.000
_cell.length_b   1.000
_cell.length_c   1.000
_cell.angle_alpha   90.00
_cell.angle_beta   90.00
_cell.angle_gamma   90.00
#
_symmetry.space_group_name_H-M   'P 1'
#
loop_
_entity.id
_entity.type
_entity.pdbx_description
1 polymer ?
#
loop_
_entity_poly.entity_id
_entity_poly.type
_entity_poly.pdbx_seq_one_letter_code
_entity_poly.pdbx_strand_id
1 'polypeptide(L)' 'MKEYICYCFKYTEEDIINDLKANGSSTIYERIVAAKRLNQCNCAVNHPEKR' A
#
# COMPACT_ATOMS: atom_id res chain seq x y z
N MET A 1 4.81 -16.61 -3.76
CA MET A 1 4.01 -15.47 -4.27
C MET A 1 4.42 -14.25 -3.47
N LYS A 2 4.65 -13.09 -4.09
CA LYS A 2 4.91 -11.86 -3.32
C LYS A 2 3.58 -11.38 -2.76
N GLU A 3 3.44 -11.44 -1.44
CA GLU A 3 2.29 -10.91 -0.72
C GLU A 3 2.39 -9.38 -0.75
N TYR A 4 1.63 -8.74 -1.63
CA TYR A 4 1.54 -7.29 -1.65
C TYR A 4 0.63 -6.83 -0.52
N ILE A 5 1.06 -5.82 0.23
CA ILE A 5 0.21 -5.13 1.20
C ILE A 5 -0.79 -4.23 0.47
N CYS A 6 -0.35 -3.58 -0.62
CA CYS A 6 -1.26 -2.83 -1.49
C CYS A 6 -1.15 -3.33 -2.93
N TYR A 7 -2.16 -4.07 -3.39
CA TYR A 7 -2.23 -4.58 -4.76
C TYR A 7 -2.42 -3.49 -5.82
N CYS A 8 -3.00 -2.34 -5.46
CA CYS A 8 -3.15 -1.22 -6.39
C CYS A 8 -1.82 -0.55 -6.74
N PHE A 9 -0.90 -0.45 -5.77
CA PHE A 9 0.39 0.21 -5.94
C PHE A 9 1.58 -0.75 -5.93
N LYS A 10 1.33 -2.05 -5.72
CA LYS A 10 2.31 -3.14 -5.65
C LYS A 10 3.37 -2.96 -4.55
N TYR A 11 2.98 -2.35 -3.42
CA TYR A 11 3.85 -2.25 -2.26
C TYR A 11 3.84 -3.55 -1.46
N THR A 12 5.04 -4.00 -1.11
CA THR A 12 5.30 -5.12 -0.20
C THR A 12 5.50 -4.62 1.23
N GLU A 13 5.55 -5.54 2.19
CA GLU A 13 5.94 -5.22 3.57
C GLU A 13 7.36 -4.63 3.64
N GLU A 14 8.29 -5.19 2.86
CA GLU A 14 9.68 -4.73 2.81
C GLU A 14 9.80 -3.29 2.31
N ASP A 15 8.98 -2.91 1.31
CA ASP A 15 8.93 -1.52 0.82
C ASP A 15 8.52 -0.56 1.93
N ILE A 16 7.48 -0.91 2.72
CA ILE A 16 6.98 -0.11 3.83
C ILE A 16 8.04 0.00 4.94
N ILE A 17 8.70 -1.10 5.29
CA ILE A 17 9.76 -1.11 6.31
C ILE A 17 10.95 -0.26 5.87
N ASN A 18 11.38 -0.37 4.62
CA ASN A 18 12.51 0.39 4.10
C ASN A 18 12.19 1.89 4.01
N ASP A 19 10.98 2.23 3.58
CA ASP A 19 10.47 3.60 3.59
C ASP A 19 10.44 4.21 5.00
N LEU A 20 9.93 3.47 5.98
CA LEU A 20 9.92 3.89 7.39
C LEU A 20 11.34 4.13 7.92
N LYS A 21 12.28 3.23 7.63
CA LYS A 21 13.69 3.38 8.06
C LYS A 21 14.38 4.58 7.41
N ALA A 22 14.06 4.87 6.15
CA ALA A 22 14.67 5.97 5.40
C ALA A 22 14.12 7.34 5.81
N ASN A 23 12.81 7.44 6.08
CA ASN A 23 12.12 8.71 6.27
C ASN A 23 11.76 8.99 7.74
N GLY A 24 11.86 8.00 8.63
CA GLY A 24 11.41 8.11 10.03
C GLY A 24 9.89 8.00 10.22
N SER A 25 9.13 8.11 9.13
CA SER A 25 7.70 7.78 9.01
C SER A 25 7.46 7.03 7.70
N SER A 26 6.35 6.28 7.58
CA SER A 26 6.03 5.59 6.33
C SER A 26 5.19 6.46 5.40
N THR A 27 5.85 7.09 4.43
CA THR A 27 5.22 7.84 3.34
C THR A 27 4.38 6.93 2.43
N ILE A 28 4.77 5.66 2.29
CA ILE A 28 4.01 4.64 1.55
C ILE A 28 2.68 4.36 2.24
N TYR A 29 2.69 4.17 3.57
CA TYR A 29 1.47 3.98 4.34
C TYR A 29 0.53 5.18 4.20
N GLU A 30 1.04 6.40 4.38
CA GLU A 30 0.28 7.64 4.21
C GLU A 30 -0.36 7.73 2.83
N ARG A 31 0.39 7.38 1.77
CA ARG A 31 -0.11 7.34 0.39
C ARG A 31 -1.24 6.33 0.20
N ILE A 32 -1.10 5.12 0.74
CA ILE A 32 -2.13 4.07 0.64
C ILE A 32 -3.42 4.54 1.32
N VAL A 33 -3.32 5.09 2.53
CA VAL A 33 -4.46 5.59 3.30
C VAL A 33 -5.14 6.76 2.57
N ALA A 34 -4.36 7.72 2.06
CA ALA A 34 -4.89 8.86 1.32
C ALA A 34 -5.63 8.40 0.06
N ALA A 35 -5.04 7.50 -0.74
CA ALA A 35 -5.69 6.97 -1.94
C ALA A 35 -6.99 6.22 -1.61
N LYS A 36 -7.02 5.45 -0.51
CA LYS A 36 -8.23 4.75 -0.05
C LYS A 36 -9.32 5.74 0.38
N ARG A 37 -8.96 6.77 1.13
CA ARG A 37 -9.89 7.83 1.56
C ARG A 37 -10.47 8.62 0.39
N LEU A 38 -9.65 8.87 -0.65
CA LEU A 38 -10.05 9.61 -1.85
C LEU A 38 -10.75 8.72 -2.90
N ASN A 39 -11.00 7.44 -2.61
CA ASN A 39 -11.55 6.47 -3.58
C ASN A 39 -10.70 6.36 -4.87
N GLN A 40 -9.39 6.55 -4.77
CA GLN A 40 -8.44 6.47 -5.88
C GLN A 40 -7.81 5.08 -6.03
N CYS A 41 -8.27 4.08 -5.27
CA CYS A 41 -7.81 2.70 -5.36
C CYS A 41 -8.94 1.79 -5.84
N ASN A 42 -8.59 0.79 -6.66
CA ASN A 42 -9.52 -0.22 -7.16
C ASN A 42 -9.36 -1.56 -6.41
N CYS A 43 -9.40 -1.52 -5.07
CA CYS A 43 -9.17 -2.69 -4.22
C CYS A 43 -10.15 -3.83 -4.51
N ALA A 44 -11.40 -3.51 -4.82
CA ALA A 44 -12.44 -4.49 -5.14
C ALA A 44 -12.10 -5.37 -6.36
N VAL A 45 -11.23 -4.89 -7.25
CA VAL A 45 -10.78 -5.62 -8.45
C VAL A 45 -9.36 -6.17 -8.26
N ASN A 46 -8.46 -5.37 -7.70
CA ASN A 46 -7.04 -5.71 -7.67
C ASN A 46 -6.64 -6.56 -6.46
N HIS A 47 -7.35 -6.46 -5.34
CA HIS A 47 -7.04 -7.22 -4.13
C HIS A 47 -7.71 -8.61 -4.23
N PRO A 48 -7.01 -9.71 -3.94
CA PRO A 48 -7.59 -11.07 -4.01
C PRO A 48 -8.82 -11.21 -3.09
N GLU A 49 -8.79 -10.58 -1.92
CA GLU A 49 -9.91 -10.51 -0.97
C GLU A 49 -10.86 -9.32 -1.21
N LYS A 50 -10.63 -8.51 -2.25
CA LYS A 50 -11.50 -7.38 -2.65
C LYS A 50 -11.70 -6.28 -1.58
N ARG A 51 -10.68 -5.96 -0.77
CA ARG A 51 -10.75 -4.99 0.35
C ARG A 51 -9.55 -4.04 0.47
#